data_AF-A0AB39QUC9-F1
#
_entry.id   AF-A0AB39QUC9-F1
#
_cell.length_a   1.000
_cell.length_b   1.000
_cell.length_c   1.000
_cell.angle_alpha   90.00
_cell.angle_beta   90.00
_cell.angle_gamma   90.00
#
_symmetry.space_group_name_H-M   'P 1'
#
loop_
_entity.id
_entity.type
_entity.pdbx_description
1 polymer ?
#
loop_
_entity_poly.entity_id
_entity_poly.type
_entity_poly.pdbx_seq_one_letter_code
_entity_poly.pdbx_strand_id
1 'polypeptide(L)'
;MADDHDFLPGHGPSIGISVSLTAGTLQAIRERVGRRGVSVYLERAAQRQIERGNLDELIADFEKAHGPADPEAVAAKRAKLTGSASESGAAA
;
A
#
# COMPACT_ATOMS: atom_id res chain seq x y z
N MET A 1 -3.61 -6.59 33.01
CA MET A 1 -2.36 -6.64 32.23
C MET A 1 -2.79 -6.25 30.83
N ALA A 2 -2.48 -5.04 30.38
CA ALA A 2 -2.93 -4.59 29.05
C ALA A 2 -2.28 -5.50 27.99
N ASP A 3 -3.13 -5.87 27.04
CA ASP A 3 -3.07 -7.01 26.13
C ASP A 3 -1.84 -7.04 25.21
N ASP A 4 -1.53 -8.23 24.68
CA ASP A 4 -0.65 -8.43 23.53
C ASP A 4 -0.96 -7.34 22.50
N HIS A 5 -0.03 -6.40 22.35
CA HIS A 5 -0.22 -5.29 21.44
C HIS A 5 -0.14 -5.82 20.02
N ASP A 6 -1.31 -6.09 19.44
CA ASP A 6 -1.51 -6.32 18.01
C ASP A 6 -1.27 -4.99 17.27
N PHE A 7 0.00 -4.57 17.22
CA PHE A 7 0.38 -3.37 16.50
C PHE A 7 0.26 -3.64 15.01
N LEU A 8 -0.76 -3.04 14.39
CA LEU A 8 -0.85 -2.97 12.94
C LEU A 8 0.41 -2.33 12.36
N PRO A 9 0.86 -2.73 11.15
CA PRO A 9 1.99 -2.09 10.49
C PRO A 9 1.89 -0.56 10.52
N GLY A 10 2.95 0.09 11.01
CA GLY A 10 3.01 1.55 11.18
C GLY A 10 2.43 2.15 12.44
N HIS A 11 1.98 1.32 13.39
CA HIS A 11 1.51 1.76 14.69
C HIS A 11 2.49 1.36 15.80
N GLY A 12 2.44 2.10 16.90
CA GLY A 12 3.31 1.86 18.06
C GLY A 12 4.63 2.66 18.03
N PRO A 13 5.45 2.50 19.08
CA PRO A 13 6.73 3.20 19.20
C PRO A 13 7.75 2.69 18.17
N SER A 14 8.59 3.58 17.65
CA SER A 14 9.68 3.18 16.75
C SER A 14 10.80 2.48 17.51
N ILE A 15 11.24 1.32 17.00
CA ILE A 15 12.38 0.57 17.52
C ILE A 15 13.52 0.61 16.50
N GLY A 16 14.72 1.01 16.93
CA GLY A 16 15.89 1.05 16.07
C GLY A 16 16.47 -0.33 15.83
N ILE A 17 16.63 -0.73 14.57
CA ILE A 17 17.27 -1.98 14.17
C ILE A 17 18.39 -1.72 13.15
N SER A 18 19.38 -2.62 13.10
CA SER A 18 20.43 -2.60 12.08
C SER A 18 20.00 -3.46 10.88
N VAL A 19 20.03 -2.88 9.69
CA VAL A 19 19.76 -3.57 8.42
C VAL A 19 20.85 -3.28 7.41
N SER A 20 21.13 -4.26 6.56
CA SER A 20 22.11 -4.12 5.48
C SER A 20 21.41 -3.83 4.16
N LEU A 21 21.95 -2.89 3.39
CA LEU A 21 21.51 -2.55 2.05
C LEU A 21 22.70 -2.54 1.11
N THR A 22 22.49 -2.87 -0.16
CA THR A 22 23.52 -2.64 -1.17
C THR A 22 23.82 -1.14 -1.27
N ALA A 23 25.06 -0.79 -1.59
CA ALA A 23 25.47 0.61 -1.70
C ALA A 23 24.61 1.39 -2.70
N GLY A 24 24.29 0.78 -3.84
CA GLY A 24 23.42 1.38 -4.87
C GLY A 24 22.00 1.64 -4.36
N THR A 25 21.40 0.69 -3.65
CA THR A 25 20.06 0.89 -3.05
C THR A 25 20.08 2.02 -2.02
N LEU A 26 21.07 2.04 -1.12
CA LEU A 26 21.18 3.09 -0.12
C LEU A 26 21.39 4.47 -0.74
N GLN A 27 22.20 4.55 -1.81
CA GLN A 27 22.41 5.79 -2.56
C GLN A 27 21.11 6.29 -3.18
N ALA A 28 20.39 5.44 -3.93
CA ALA A 28 19.14 5.80 -4.57
C ALA A 28 18.07 6.29 -3.56
N ILE A 29 18.01 5.66 -2.38
CA ILE A 29 17.12 6.12 -1.31
C ILE A 29 17.54 7.49 -0.80
N ARG A 30 18.84 7.69 -0.51
CA ARG A 30 19.35 8.96 0.02
C ARG A 30 19.19 10.11 -0.98
N GLU A 31 19.31 9.86 -2.27
CA GLU A 31 19.03 10.86 -3.31
C GLU A 31 17.55 11.30 -3.31
N ARG A 32 16.64 10.37 -3.01
CA ARG A 32 15.19 10.64 -2.95
C ARG A 32 14.74 11.35 -1.67
N VAL A 33 15.24 10.95 -0.50
CA VAL A 33 14.71 11.39 0.81
C VAL A 33 15.74 12.04 1.73
N GLY A 34 16.99 12.17 1.29
CA GLY A 34 18.10 12.64 2.11
C GLY A 34 18.54 11.62 3.18
N ARG A 35 19.65 11.91 3.87
CA ARG A 35 20.23 11.00 4.88
C ARG A 35 19.31 10.75 6.08
N ARG A 36 18.61 11.79 6.54
CA ARG A 36 17.69 11.70 7.70
C ARG A 36 16.36 11.02 7.36
N GLY A 37 16.00 10.95 6.08
CA GLY A 37 14.74 10.34 5.63
C GLY A 37 14.80 8.83 5.42
N VAL A 38 15.98 8.20 5.50
CA VAL A 38 16.16 6.78 5.16
C VAL A 38 15.29 5.87 6.03
N SER A 39 15.28 6.06 7.35
CA SER A 39 14.49 5.20 8.24
C SER A 39 12.98 5.33 7.97
N VAL A 40 12.47 6.54 7.78
CA VAL A 40 11.05 6.78 7.43
C VAL A 40 10.71 6.17 6.07
N TYR A 41 11.63 6.23 5.11
CA TYR A 41 11.43 5.62 3.81
C TYR A 41 11.33 4.10 3.90
N LEU A 42 12.24 3.46 4.67
CA LEU A 42 12.24 2.01 4.88
C LEU A 42 10.99 1.54 5.62
N GLU A 43 10.57 2.24 6.67
CA GLU A 43 9.33 1.96 7.39
C GLU A 43 8.11 1.97 6.46
N ARG A 44 7.95 3.05 5.68
CA ARG A 44 6.84 3.15 4.72
C ARG A 44 6.94 2.13 3.59
N ALA A 45 8.14 1.75 3.18
CA ALA A 45 8.34 0.72 2.16
C ALA A 45 7.95 -0.67 2.71
N ALA A 46 8.34 -0.99 3.94
CA ALA A 46 7.95 -2.22 4.61
C ALA A 46 6.43 -2.31 4.80
N GLN A 47 5.79 -1.25 5.30
CA GLN A 47 4.34 -1.17 5.44
C GLN A 47 3.62 -1.46 4.11
N ARG A 48 4.02 -0.78 3.02
CA ARG A 48 3.44 -1.01 1.70
C ARG A 48 3.64 -2.45 1.20
N GLN A 49 4.78 -3.05 1.50
CA GLN A 49 5.06 -4.42 1.09
C GLN A 49 4.18 -5.43 1.84
N ILE A 50 3.99 -5.22 3.15
CA ILE A 50 3.09 -6.05 3.97
C ILE A 50 1.65 -5.89 3.49
N GLU A 51 1.17 -4.65 3.31
CA GLU A 51 -0.17 -4.37 2.81
C GLU A 51 -0.41 -5.03 1.45
N ARG A 52 0.58 -4.95 0.55
CA ARG A 52 0.50 -5.61 -0.76
C ARG A 52 0.38 -7.13 -0.64
N GLY A 53 1.17 -7.75 0.23
CA GLY A 53 1.08 -9.19 0.49
C GLY A 53 -0.30 -9.59 1.02
N ASN A 54 -0.82 -8.85 2.00
CA ASN A 54 -2.16 -9.07 2.55
C ASN A 54 -3.25 -8.93 1.49
N LEU A 55 -3.13 -7.94 0.59
CA LEU A 55 -4.07 -7.76 -0.53
C LEU A 55 -3.99 -8.92 -1.53
N ASP A 56 -2.79 -9.38 -1.85
CA ASP A 56 -2.58 -10.50 -2.77
C ASP A 56 -3.20 -11.80 -2.19
N GLU A 57 -3.08 -12.03 -0.87
CA GLU A 57 -3.74 -13.14 -0.17
C GLU A 57 -5.27 -13.05 -0.24
N LEU A 58 -5.84 -11.88 0.05
CA LEU A 58 -7.29 -11.65 -0.03
C LEU A 58 -7.83 -11.86 -1.45
N ILE A 59 -7.09 -11.42 -2.47
CA ILE A 59 -7.43 -11.64 -3.87
C ILE A 59 -7.41 -13.14 -4.19
N ALA A 60 -6.36 -13.85 -3.79
CA ALA A 60 -6.24 -15.28 -4.05
C ALA A 60 -7.40 -16.08 -3.42
N ASP A 61 -7.79 -15.74 -2.19
CA ASP A 61 -8.93 -16.37 -1.51
C ASP A 61 -10.26 -16.08 -2.22
N PHE A 62 -10.46 -14.84 -2.68
CA PHE A 62 -11.64 -14.46 -3.46
C PHE A 62 -11.70 -15.23 -4.79
N GLU A 63 -10.59 -15.30 -5.53
CA GLU A 63 -10.51 -16.01 -6.80
C GLU A 63 -10.72 -17.51 -6.63
N LYS A 64 -10.24 -18.10 -5.54
CA LYS A 64 -10.50 -19.51 -5.21
C LYS A 64 -11.99 -19.78 -4.99
N ALA A 65 -12.72 -18.86 -4.36
CA ALA A 65 -14.13 -19.02 -4.06
C ALA A 65 -15.05 -18.71 -5.25
N HIS A 66 -14.66 -17.77 -6.12
CA HIS A 66 -15.56 -17.20 -7.14
C HIS A 66 -15.03 -17.25 -8.57
N GLY A 67 -13.79 -17.70 -8.77
CA GLY A 67 -13.06 -17.53 -10.03
C GLY A 67 -12.48 -16.12 -10.18
N PRO A 68 -11.59 -15.91 -11.18
CA PRO A 68 -11.03 -14.61 -11.46
C PRO A 68 -12.11 -13.59 -11.85
N ALA A 69 -11.91 -12.33 -11.46
CA ALA A 69 -12.84 -11.26 -11.81
C ALA A 69 -12.83 -11.00 -13.33
N ASP A 70 -14.02 -10.91 -13.94
CA ASP A 70 -14.18 -10.55 -15.35
C ASP A 70 -13.84 -9.05 -15.56
N PRO A 71 -12.79 -8.72 -16.33
CA PRO A 71 -12.37 -7.34 -16.57
C PRO A 71 -13.46 -6.48 -17.23
N GLU A 72 -14.28 -7.04 -18.12
CA GLU A 72 -15.34 -6.29 -18.81
C GLU A 72 -16.48 -5.95 -17.83
N ALA A 73 -16.89 -6.91 -17.01
CA ALA A 73 -17.87 -6.69 -15.96
C ALA A 73 -17.40 -5.67 -14.91
N VAL A 74 -16.11 -5.69 -14.55
CA VAL A 74 -15.50 -4.70 -13.64
C VAL A 74 -15.51 -3.31 -14.28
N ALA A 75 -15.11 -3.18 -15.54
CA ALA A 75 -15.14 -1.91 -16.27
C ALA A 75 -16.56 -1.34 -16.37
N ALA A 76 -17.55 -2.18 -16.69
CA ALA A 76 -18.96 -1.77 -16.77
C ALA A 76 -19.50 -1.28 -15.41
N LYS A 77 -19.15 -1.95 -14.30
CA LYS A 77 -19.52 -1.52 -12.95
C LYS A 77 -18.83 -0.22 -12.56
N ARG A 78 -17.53 -0.06 -12.89
CA ARG A 78 -16.77 1.17 -12.64
C ARG A 78 -17.38 2.36 -13.38
N ALA A 79 -17.71 2.20 -14.66
CA ALA A 79 -18.35 3.25 -15.45
C ALA A 79 -19.68 3.72 -14.84
N LYS A 80 -20.49 2.79 -14.30
CA LYS A 80 -21.71 3.12 -13.55
C LYS A 80 -21.42 3.86 -12.25
N LEU A 81 -20.36 3.48 -11.53
CA LEU A 81 -19.99 4.07 -10.23
C LEU A 81 -19.40 5.49 -10.37
N THR A 82 -18.68 5.75 -11.46
CA THR A 82 -18.04 7.05 -11.73
C THR A 82 -18.87 7.95 -12.66
N GLY A 83 -19.94 7.42 -13.25
CA GLY A 83 -20.82 8.09 -14.22
C GLY A 83 -21.96 8.90 -13.59
N SER A 84 -21.63 10.04 -12.98
CA SER A 84 -22.52 11.22 -12.74
C SER A 84 -21.74 12.49 -12.35
N ALA A 85 -20.40 12.50 -12.33
CA ALA A 85 -19.60 13.67 -11.94
C ALA A 85 -19.23 14.61 -13.11
N SER A 86 -19.62 14.29 -14.34
CA SER A 86 -19.21 15.07 -15.53
C SER A 86 -20.23 16.12 -16.01
N GLU A 87 -21.36 16.31 -15.32
CA GLU A 87 -22.36 17.34 -15.69
C GLU A 87 -22.39 18.56 -14.74
N SER A 88 -21.55 18.62 -13.70
CA SER A 88 -21.50 19.76 -12.76
C SER A 88 -20.12 20.40 -12.75
N GLY A 89 -19.76 21.08 -13.83
CA GLY A 89 -18.51 21.86 -13.92
C GLY A 89 -18.38 22.76 -15.14
N ALA A 90 -19.48 23.05 -15.84
CA ALA A 90 -19.51 24.03 -16.93
C ALA A 90 -20.68 25.00 -16.72
N ALA A 91 -20.56 25.88 -15.71
CA ALA A 91 -21.37 27.08 -15.61
C ALA A 91 -20.65 28.16 -14.79
N ALA A 92 -20.47 29.32 -15.45
CA ALA A 92 -20.05 30.65 -14.99
C ALA A 92 -18.57 30.88 -14.66
#